data_AF-A0A2V8GLG0-F1
#
_entry.id   AF-A0A2V8GLG0-F1
#
_cell.length_a   1.000
_cell.length_b   1.000
_cell.length_c   1.000
_cell.angle_alpha   90.00
_cell.angle_beta   90.00
_cell.angle_gamma   90.00
#
_symmetry.space_group_name_H-M   'P 1'
#
loop_
_entity.id
_entity.type
_entity.pdbx_description
1 polymer ?
#
loop_
_entity_poly.entity_id
_entity_poly.type
_entity_poly.pdbx_seq_one_letter_code
_entity_poly.pdbx_strand_id
1 'polypeptide(L)' 'MVAIVGALNENQVRYLIVGGLAVVAHGYLRFTADVDLLLSVDSDNLKRTVGALKTLGYRPRAPVDFDDFVDRSNRQKWA' A
#
# COMPACT_ATOMS: atom_id res chain seq x y z
N MET A 1 9.75 0.99 6.99
CA MET A 1 8.89 2.19 6.93
C MET A 1 9.45 3.26 6.01
N VAL A 2 10.63 3.83 6.30
CA VAL A 2 11.20 4.96 5.52
C VAL A 2 11.27 4.68 4.02
N ALA A 3 11.75 3.50 3.61
CA ALA A 3 11.81 3.12 2.20
C ALA A 3 10.43 3.05 1.52
N ILE A 4 9.42 2.52 2.22
CA ILE A 4 8.05 2.40 1.71
C ILE A 4 7.46 3.80 1.49
N VAL A 5 7.48 4.64 2.53
CA VAL A 5 6.96 6.01 2.47
C VAL A 5 7.71 6.83 1.42
N GLY A 6 9.04 6.69 1.34
CA GLY A 6 9.86 7.34 0.33
C GLY A 6 9.43 6.96 -1.09
N ALA A 7 9.36 5.67 -1.41
CA ALA A 7 8.97 5.20 -2.73
C ALA A 7 7.55 5.65 -3.12
N LEU A 8 6.59 5.59 -2.18
CA LEU A 8 5.23 6.04 -2.44
C LEU A 8 5.17 7.55 -2.71
N ASN A 9 5.91 8.36 -1.95
CA ASN A 9 5.97 9.81 -2.14
C ASN A 9 6.66 10.20 -3.45
N GLU A 10 7.79 9.58 -3.78
CA GLU A 10 8.52 9.78 -5.04
C GLU A 10 7.65 9.46 -6.26
N ASN A 11 6.78 8.44 -6.14
CA ASN A 11 5.83 8.06 -7.19
C ASN A 11 4.48 8.79 -7.07
N GLN A 12 4.38 9.84 -6.26
CA GLN A 12 3.15 10.63 -6.07
C GLN A 12 1.90 9.76 -5.79
N VAL A 13 2.07 8.73 -4.98
CA VAL A 13 0.96 7.88 -4.54
C VAL A 13 0.14 8.63 -3.50
N ARG A 14 -1.18 8.59 -3.66
CA ARG A 14 -2.17 9.08 -2.71
C ARG A 14 -2.58 7.95 -1.79
N TYR A 15 -2.14 8.02 -0.54
CA TYR A 15 -2.40 7.03 0.48
C TYR A 15 -2.52 7.67 1.87
N LEU A 16 -3.07 6.93 2.81
CA LEU A 16 -3.01 7.22 4.24
C LEU A 16 -2.37 6.05 4.96
N ILE A 17 -1.55 6.34 5.97
CA ILE A 17 -1.12 5.33 6.93
C ILE A 17 -2.26 5.12 7.92
N VAL A 18 -2.65 3.87 8.13
CA VAL A 18 -3.70 3.48 9.08
C VAL A 18 -3.17 2.42 10.05
N GLY A 19 -4.04 1.85 10.88
CA GLY A 19 -3.68 0.73 11.75
C GLY A 19 -2.71 1.11 12.88
N GLY A 20 -1.82 0.18 13.23
CA GLY A 20 -0.96 0.29 14.41
C GLY A 20 -0.03 1.51 14.40
N LEU A 21 0.56 1.84 13.23
CA LEU A 21 1.44 2.99 13.12
C LEU A 21 0.69 4.32 13.27
N ALA A 22 -0.54 4.41 12.75
CA ALA A 22 -1.37 5.61 12.96
C ALA A 22 -1.67 5.82 14.44
N VAL A 23 -1.99 4.76 15.18
CA VAL A 23 -2.22 4.82 16.63
C VAL A 23 -0.97 5.31 17.38
N VAL A 24 0.22 4.81 17.00
CA VAL A 24 1.50 5.27 17.56
C VAL A 24 1.75 6.75 17.25
N ALA A 25 1.45 7.20 16.03
CA ALA A 25 1.59 8.61 15.64
C ALA A 25 0.67 9.55 16.46
N HIS A 26 -0.44 9.03 16.99
CA HIS A 26 -1.34 9.76 17.88
C HIS A 26 -1.00 9.62 19.38
N GLY A 27 0.19 9.10 19.72
CA GLY A 27 0.71 9.09 21.09
C GLY A 27 0.38 7.84 21.91
N TYR A 28 -0.23 6.81 21.29
CA TYR A 28 -0.57 5.57 21.96
C TYR A 28 0.45 4.48 21.63
N LEU A 29 1.27 4.10 22.60
CA LEU A 29 2.34 3.11 22.39
C LEU A 29 1.76 1.71 22.14
N ARG A 30 2.10 1.11 21.00
CA ARG A 30 1.72 -0.26 20.64
C ARG A 30 2.81 -0.86 19.76
N PHE A 31 3.12 -2.13 19.97
CA PHE A 31 3.96 -2.87 19.03
C PHE A 31 3.17 -3.19 17.74
N THR A 32 3.75 -2.86 16.58
CA THR A 32 3.26 -3.22 15.25
C THR A 32 4.45 -3.68 14.42
N ALA A 33 4.29 -4.77 13.69
CA ALA A 33 5.33 -5.35 12.85
C ALA A 33 5.06 -5.12 11.35
N ASP A 34 3.96 -4.46 11.04
CA ASP A 34 3.39 -4.23 9.72
C ASP A 34 3.14 -2.74 9.45
N VAL A 35 2.81 -2.43 8.20
CA VAL A 35 2.31 -1.12 7.81
C VAL A 35 1.01 -1.32 7.06
N ASP A 36 -0.05 -0.69 7.56
CA ASP A 36 -1.34 -0.68 6.91
C ASP A 36 -1.50 0.61 6.11
N LEU A 37 -1.83 0.47 4.82
CA LEU A 37 -2.00 1.59 3.90
C LEU A 37 -3.43 1.60 3.35
N LEU A 38 -4.11 2.73 3.48
CA LEU A 38 -5.35 3.00 2.76
C LEU A 38 -5.03 3.74 1.47
N LEU A 39 -5.37 3.15 0.33
CA LEU A 39 -5.05 3.68 -1.00
C LEU A 39 -6.27 4.36 -1.64
N SER A 40 -6.04 5.43 -2.39
CA SER A 40 -7.05 5.90 -3.33
C SER A 40 -7.22 4.86 -4.46
N VAL A 41 -8.47 4.51 -4.78
CA VAL A 41 -8.80 3.36 -5.67
C VAL A 41 -8.86 3.74 -7.15
N ASP A 42 -8.47 4.96 -7.51
CA ASP A 42 -8.33 5.34 -8.91
C ASP A 42 -7.21 4.54 -9.58
N SER A 43 -7.41 4.16 -10.84
CA SER A 43 -6.52 3.24 -11.55
C SER A 43 -5.08 3.75 -11.61
N ASP A 44 -4.90 5.05 -11.79
CA ASP A 44 -3.57 5.63 -11.94
C ASP A 44 -2.81 5.63 -10.62
N ASN A 45 -3.47 5.95 -9.51
CA ASN A 45 -2.90 5.81 -8.19
C ASN A 45 -2.51 4.36 -7.87
N LEU A 46 -3.36 3.40 -8.22
CA LEU A 46 -3.06 1.98 -8.00
C LEU A 46 -1.87 1.52 -8.85
N LYS A 47 -1.76 1.95 -10.11
CA LYS A 47 -0.58 1.68 -10.97
C LYS A 47 0.70 2.24 -10.35
N ARG A 48 0.68 3.49 -9.89
CA ARG A 48 1.83 4.12 -9.22
C ARG A 48 2.19 3.38 -7.94
N THR A 49 1.20 2.94 -7.17
CA THR A 49 1.40 2.15 -5.95
C THR A 49 2.08 0.82 -6.24
N VAL A 50 1.56 0.04 -7.19
CA VAL A 50 2.12 -1.25 -7.58
C VAL A 50 3.55 -1.06 -8.11
N GLY A 51 3.78 -0.05 -8.95
CA GLY A 51 5.12 0.29 -9.46
C GLY A 51 6.11 0.61 -8.33
N ALA A 52 5.73 1.48 -7.40
CA ALA A 52 6.56 1.87 -6.26
C ALA A 52 6.88 0.68 -5.32
N LEU A 53 5.93 -0.24 -5.12
CA LEU A 53 6.18 -1.43 -4.29
C LEU A 53 7.05 -2.45 -5.03
N LYS A 54 6.88 -2.59 -6.35
CA LYS A 54 7.74 -3.45 -7.19
C LYS A 54 9.19 -2.98 -7.21
N THR A 55 9.47 -1.66 -7.21
CA THR A 55 10.85 -1.13 -7.19
C THR A 55 11.58 -1.48 -5.89
N LEU A 56 10.84 -1.63 -4.79
CA LEU A 56 11.35 -2.09 -3.50
C LEU A 56 11.42 -3.62 -3.39
N GLY A 57 11.04 -4.36 -4.44
CA GLY A 57 11.07 -5.83 -4.47
C GLY A 57 9.87 -6.51 -3.83
N TYR A 58 8.82 -5.79 -3.46
CA TYR A 58 7.61 -6.39 -2.90
C TYR A 58 6.86 -7.23 -3.93
N ARG A 59 6.24 -8.30 -3.44
CA ARG A 59 5.40 -9.21 -4.22
C ARG A 59 4.13 -9.54 -3.42
N PRO A 60 3.00 -9.81 -4.10
CA PRO A 60 1.80 -10.29 -3.44
C PRO A 60 2.10 -11.59 -2.68
N ARG A 61 1.52 -11.71 -1.47
CA ARG A 61 1.49 -12.99 -0.74
C ARG A 61 0.48 -13.95 -1.35
N ALA A 62 -0.63 -13.43 -1.87
CA ALA A 62 -1.61 -14.20 -2.61
C ALA A 62 -1.01 -14.65 -3.97
N PRO A 63 -1.43 -15.81 -4.51
CA PRO A 63 -0.94 -16.33 -5.78
C PRO A 63 -1.60 -15.63 -6.98
N VAL A 64 -1.45 -14.32 -7.07
CA VAL A 64 -2.01 -13.45 -8.13
C VAL A 64 -0.91 -12.54 -8.67
N ASP A 65 -1.06 -12.04 -9.89
CA ASP A 65 -0.15 -10.99 -10.36
C ASP A 65 -0.37 -9.72 -9.55
N PHE A 66 0.69 -8.95 -9.31
CA PHE A 66 0.57 -7.69 -8.60
C PHE A 66 -0.22 -6.66 -9.43
N ASP A 67 -0.08 -6.69 -10.76
CA ASP A 67 -0.79 -5.78 -11.65
C ASP A 67 -2.30 -6.07 -11.69
N ASP A 68 -2.73 -7.30 -11.35
CA ASP A 68 -4.15 -7.65 -11.24
C ASP A 68 -4.86 -6.81 -10.17
N PHE A 69 -4.12 -6.29 -9.19
CA PHE A 69 -4.67 -5.39 -8.17
C PHE A 69 -5.20 -4.07 -8.74
N VAL A 70 -4.68 -3.62 -9.89
CA VAL A 70 -5.13 -2.38 -10.55
C VAL A 70 -6.53 -2.55 -11.14
N ASP A 71 -6.93 -3.76 -11.53
CA ASP A 71 -8.25 -4.04 -12.11
C ASP A 71 -9.34 -4.07 -11.02
N ARG A 72 -10.35 -3.23 -11.18
CA ARG A 72 -11.49 -3.16 -10.28
C ARG A 72 -12.28 -4.48 -10.22
N SER A 73 -12.43 -5.16 -11.35
CA SER A 73 -13.18 -6.41 -11.45
C SER A 73 -12.50 -7.52 -10.65
N ASN A 74 -11.16 -7.55 -10.63
CA ASN A 74 -10.41 -8.47 -9.81
C ASN A 74 -10.55 -8.12 -8.33
N ARG A 75 -10.41 -6.85 -7.96
CA ARG A 75 -10.61 -6.41 -6.56
C ARG A 75 -12.00 -6.74 -6.01
N GLN A 76 -13.04 -6.63 -6.84
CA GLN A 76 -14.41 -6.97 -6.44
C GLN A 76 -14.64 -8.47 -6.20
N LYS A 77 -13.86 -9.34 -6.87
CA LYS A 77 -13.93 -10.79 -6.64
C LYS A 77 -13.22 -11.21 -5.34
N TRP A 78 -12.32 -10.38 -4.82
CA TRP A 78 -11.53 -10.65 -3.62
C TRP A 78 -12.06 -10.00 -2.34
N ALA A 79 -13.04 -9.11 -2.48
CA ALA A 79 -13.73 -8.45 -1.36
C ALA A 79 -14.72 -9.42 -0.70
#